data_AF-A0AAD4I013-F1
#
_entry.id   AF-A0AAD4I013-F1
#
_cell.length_a   1.000
_cell.length_b   1.000
_cell.length_c   1.000
_cell.angle_alpha   90.00
_cell.angle_beta   90.00
_cell.angle_gamma   90.00
#
_symmetry.space_group_name_H-M   'P 1'
#
loop_
_entity.id
_entity.type
_entity.pdbx_description
1 polymer ?
#
loop_
_entity_poly.entity_id
_entity_poly.type
_entity_poly.pdbx_seq_one_letter_code
_entity_poly.pdbx_strand_id
1 'polypeptide(L)'
;MALKYLITGATGNLGGQVLRYFTENVRLSEFAAASSKASNRSVFEDRGIAFRHVDFNDVESLETGLRDVENLLFMPPKKRE
;
A
#
# COMPACT_ATOMS: atom_id res chain seq x y z
N MET A 1 5.07 11.85 12.25
CA MET A 1 6.25 11.29 11.56
C MET A 1 5.78 10.81 10.20
N ALA A 2 6.50 11.14 9.12
CA ALA A 2 6.12 10.70 7.79
C ALA A 2 6.36 9.19 7.63
N LEU A 3 5.46 8.51 6.92
CA LEU A 3 5.64 7.14 6.48
C LEU A 3 6.64 7.13 5.32
N LYS A 4 7.72 6.35 5.46
CA LYS A 4 8.83 6.38 4.49
C LYS A 4 8.42 5.80 3.14
N TYR A 5 7.67 4.70 3.13
CA TYR A 5 7.22 4.04 1.91
C TYR A 5 5.74 3.66 1.94
N LEU A 6 5.02 3.95 0.85
CA LEU A 6 3.68 3.42 0.60
C LEU A 6 3.68 2.55 -0.66
N ILE A 7 3.22 1.31 -0.54
CA ILE A 7 3.18 0.35 -1.65
C ILE A 7 1.73 0.20 -2.13
N THR A 8 1.40 0.72 -3.31
CA THR A 8 0.09 0.43 -3.94
C THR A 8 0.11 -0.91 -4.66
N GLY A 9 -1.06 -1.48 -4.95
CA GLY A 9 -1.15 -2.73 -5.71
C GLY A 9 -0.55 -3.94 -4.98
N ALA A 10 -0.40 -3.87 -3.65
CA ALA A 10 0.27 -4.88 -2.83
C ALA A 10 -0.40 -6.27 -2.84
N THR A 11 -1.65 -6.37 -3.34
CA THR A 11 -2.36 -7.64 -3.55
C THR A 11 -2.13 -8.27 -4.93
N GLY A 12 -1.44 -7.59 -5.85
CA GLY A 12 -1.13 -8.09 -7.18
C GLY A 12 0.14 -8.94 -7.22
N ASN A 13 0.46 -9.55 -8.37
CA ASN A 13 1.66 -10.40 -8.51
C ASN A 13 2.96 -9.64 -8.21
N LEU A 14 3.17 -8.49 -8.86
CA LEU A 14 4.37 -7.69 -8.64
C LEU A 14 4.37 -7.06 -7.24
N GLY A 15 3.24 -6.47 -6.84
CA GLY A 15 3.11 -5.83 -5.53
C GLY A 15 3.27 -6.77 -4.36
N GLY A 16 2.80 -8.01 -4.50
CA GLY A 16 3.01 -9.05 -3.49
C GLY A 16 4.47 -9.44 -3.34
N GLN A 17 5.24 -9.49 -4.43
CA GLN A 17 6.68 -9.76 -4.35
C GLN A 17 7.45 -8.60 -3.72
N VAL A 18 7.10 -7.35 -4.06
CA VAL A 18 7.69 -6.18 -3.42
C VAL A 18 7.36 -6.16 -1.93
N LEU A 19 6.10 -6.40 -1.57
CA LEU A 19 5.70 -6.45 -0.16
C LEU A 19 6.49 -7.53 0.60
N ARG A 20 6.69 -8.71 0.02
CA ARG A 20 7.51 -9.77 0.60
C ARG A 20 8.95 -9.29 0.86
N TYR A 21 9.57 -8.65 -0.13
CA TYR A 21 10.91 -8.09 0.05
C TYR A 21 10.95 -7.07 1.18
N PHE A 22 9.96 -6.17 1.27
CA PHE A 22 9.88 -5.18 2.35
C PHE A 22 9.71 -5.83 3.72
N THR A 23 8.87 -6.86 3.86
CA THR A 23 8.71 -7.56 5.13
C THR A 23 9.98 -8.28 5.59
N GLU A 24 10.87 -8.64 4.68
CA GLU A 24 12.14 -9.32 4.98
C GLU A 24 13.30 -8.33 5.24
N ASN A 25 13.25 -7.12 4.68
CA ASN A 25 14.41 -6.21 4.62
C ASN A 25 14.16 -4.81 5.20
N VAL A 26 12.91 -4.44 5.48
CA VAL A 26 12.53 -3.09 5.94
C VAL A 26 11.72 -3.23 7.23
N ARG A 27 11.90 -2.31 8.18
CA ARG A 27 11.11 -2.33 9.43
C ARG A 27 9.65 -2.07 9.12
N LEU A 28 8.75 -2.83 9.76
CA LEU A 28 7.30 -2.71 9.58
C LEU A 28 6.76 -1.29 9.87
N SER A 29 7.46 -0.52 10.71
CA SER A 29 7.10 0.88 11.01
C SER A 29 7.45 1.87 9.90
N GLU A 30 8.27 1.48 8.92
CA GLU A 30 8.74 2.38 7.85
C GLU A 30 7.88 2.31 6.59
N PHE A 31 6.98 1.32 6.48
CA PHE A 31 6.15 1.17 5.29
C PHE A 31 4.70 0.78 5.59
N ALA A 32 3.82 1.07 4.63
CA ALA A 32 2.44 0.59 4.63
C ALA A 32 2.07 0.01 3.26
N ALA A 33 1.11 -0.89 3.26
CA ALA A 33 0.48 -1.41 2.05
C ALA A 33 -0.82 -0.67 1.77
N ALA A 34 -1.09 -0.43 0.49
CA ALA A 34 -2.31 0.23 0.02
C ALA A 34 -3.11 -0.62 -0.96
N SER A 35 -4.44 -0.51 -0.85
CA SER A 35 -5.40 -1.17 -1.74
C SER A 35 -6.63 -0.30 -1.94
N SER A 36 -7.26 -0.42 -3.10
CA SER A 36 -8.55 0.23 -3.38
C SER A 36 -9.72 -0.43 -2.65
N LYS A 37 -9.54 -1.66 -2.13
CA LYS A 37 -10.56 -2.35 -1.35
C LYS A 37 -10.23 -2.26 0.14
N ALA A 38 -11.02 -1.52 0.89
CA ALA A 38 -10.89 -1.43 2.35
C ALA A 38 -11.02 -2.80 3.04
N SER A 39 -11.73 -3.75 2.44
CA SER A 39 -11.85 -5.14 2.93
C SER A 39 -10.54 -5.91 2.95
N ASN A 40 -9.49 -5.44 2.25
CA ASN A 40 -8.17 -6.05 2.31
C ASN A 40 -7.37 -5.65 3.57
N ARG A 41 -7.91 -4.79 4.44
CA ARG A 41 -7.20 -4.29 5.64
C ARG A 41 -6.62 -5.42 6.48
N SER A 42 -7.43 -6.43 6.83
CA SER A 42 -7.01 -7.55 7.68
C SER A 42 -5.86 -8.34 7.06
N VAL A 43 -5.80 -8.48 5.73
CA VAL A 43 -4.73 -9.19 5.01
C VAL A 43 -3.33 -8.63 5.34
N PHE A 44 -3.25 -7.34 5.65
CA PHE A 44 -2.02 -6.64 6.00
C PHE A 44 -1.84 -6.47 7.51
N GLU A 45 -2.88 -5.99 8.21
CA GLU A 45 -2.79 -5.70 9.64
C GLU A 45 -2.60 -6.96 10.49
N ASP A 46 -3.15 -8.11 10.08
CA ASP A 46 -2.91 -9.41 10.76
C ASP A 46 -1.43 -9.84 10.69
N ARG A 47 -0.65 -9.25 9.79
CA ARG A 47 0.80 -9.47 9.63
C ARG A 47 1.64 -8.35 10.25
N GLY A 48 1.02 -7.42 10.95
CA GLY A 48 1.67 -6.24 11.52
C GLY A 48 2.05 -5.17 10.49
N ILE A 49 1.51 -5.24 9.27
CA ILE A 49 1.76 -4.26 8.21
C ILE A 49 0.67 -3.19 8.25
N ALA A 50 1.07 -1.92 8.35
CA ALA A 50 0.11 -0.82 8.31
C ALA A 50 -0.65 -0.79 6.97
N PHE A 51 -1.95 -0.50 7.02
CA PHE A 51 -2.82 -0.45 5.83
C PHE A 51 -3.33 0.96 5.55
N ARG A 52 -3.37 1.34 4.27
CA ARG A 52 -4.04 2.55 3.80
C ARG A 52 -5.01 2.24 2.66
N HIS A 53 -6.23 2.75 2.77
CA HIS A 53 -7.18 2.68 1.66
C HIS A 53 -6.81 3.74 0.63
N VAL A 54 -6.56 3.32 -0.61
CA VAL A 54 -6.20 4.20 -1.73
C VAL A 54 -6.93 3.69 -2.98
N ASP A 55 -8.00 4.37 -3.36
CA ASP A 55 -8.72 4.15 -4.62
C ASP A 55 -8.40 5.27 -5.62
N PHE A 56 -7.86 4.92 -6.78
CA PHE A 56 -7.48 5.89 -7.81
C PHE A 56 -8.68 6.59 -8.47
N ASN A 57 -9.91 6.10 -8.25
CA ASN A 57 -11.14 6.75 -8.72
C ASN A 57 -11.78 7.66 -7.66
N ASP A 58 -11.21 7.75 -6.45
CA ASP A 58 -11.74 8.51 -5.33
C ASP A 58 -10.68 9.51 -4.82
N VAL A 59 -10.94 10.79 -5.05
CA VAL A 59 -10.03 11.88 -4.66
C VAL A 59 -9.84 11.96 -3.15
N GLU A 60 -10.89 11.74 -2.36
CA GLU A 60 -10.81 11.82 -0.89
C GLU A 60 -9.97 10.65 -0.34
N SER A 61 -10.11 9.46 -0.93
CA SER A 61 -9.25 8.31 -0.62
C SER A 61 -7.78 8.59 -0.94
N LEU A 62 -7.49 9.30 -2.03
CA LEU A 62 -6.12 9.69 -2.38
C LEU A 62 -5.54 10.72 -1.40
N GLU A 63 -6.29 11.77 -1.06
CA GLU A 63 -5.84 12.79 -0.12
C GLU A 63 -5.53 12.21 1.26
N THR A 64 -6.42 11.35 1.76
CA THR A 64 -6.26 10.73 3.08
C THR A 64 -5.21 9.62 3.06
N GLY A 65 -5.22 8.75 2.06
CA GLY A 65 -4.34 7.59 1.95
C GLY A 65 -2.89 7.94 1.62
N LEU A 66 -2.63 9.03 0.90
CA LEU A 66 -1.27 9.48 0.54
C LEU A 66 -0.67 10.48 1.53
N ARG A 67 -1.43 10.90 2.55
CA ARG A 67 -0.98 11.90 3.53
C ARG A 67 0.28 11.49 4.28
N ASP A 68 1.23 12.40 4.42
CA ASP A 68 2.48 12.17 5.16
C ASP A 68 3.28 10.96 4.64
N VAL A 69 3.27 10.71 3.32
CA VAL A 69 4.10 9.68 2.66
C VAL A 69 5.29 10.35 1.99
N GLU A 70 6.48 9.83 2.25
CA GLU A 70 7.71 10.34 1.62
C GLU A 70 7.92 9.75 0.22
N ASN A 71 7.78 8.42 0.08
CA ASN A 71 8.00 7.72 -1.18
C ASN A 71 6.80 6.83 -1.51
N LEU A 72 6.17 7.07 -2.67
CA LEU A 72 5.07 6.27 -3.19
C LEU A 72 5.58 5.30 -4.26
N LEU A 73 5.45 4.01 -4.02
CA LEU A 73 5.59 3.01 -5.07
C LEU A 73 4.25 2.83 -5.77
N PHE A 74 4.09 3.54 -6.89
CA PHE A 74 2.88 3.52 -7.69
C PHE A 74 2.86 2.33 -8.65
N MET A 75 1.99 1.37 -8.37
CA MET A 75 1.65 0.28 -9.29
C MET A 75 0.32 0.60 -9.98
N PRO A 76 0.32 0.78 -11.32
CA PRO A 76 -0.90 1.06 -12.04
C PRO A 76 -1.83 -0.15 -12.00
N PRO A 77 -3.16 0.06 -11.94
CA PRO A 77 -4.10 -1.02 -12.07
C PRO A 77 -3.88 -1.75 -13.40
N LYS A 78 -4.04 -3.08 -13.39
CA LYS A 78 -3.95 -3.87 -14.62
C LYS A 78 -5.03 -3.37 -15.58
N LYS A 79 -4.62 -2.88 -16.75
CA LYS A 79 -5.55 -2.55 -17.84
C LYS A 79 -6.33 -3.83 -18.17
N ARG A 80 -7.65 -3.79 -18.02
CA ARG A 80 -8.51 -4.85 -18.55
C ARG A 80 -8.73 -4.51 -20.01
N GLU A 81 -8.15 -5.33 -20.89
CA GLU A 81 -8.47 -5.34 -22.32
C GLU A 81 -9.84 -5.97 -22.55
#